data_AF-A0AAU7D5S0-F1
#
_entry.id   AF-A0AAU7D5S0-F1
#
_cell.length_a   1.000
_cell.length_b   1.000
_cell.length_c   1.000
_cell.angle_alpha   90.00
_cell.angle_beta   90.00
_cell.angle_gamma   90.00
#
_symmetry.space_group_name_H-M   'P 1'
#
loop_
_entity.id
_entity.type
_entity.pdbx_description
1 polymer ?
#
loop_
_entity_poly.entity_id
_entity_poly.type
_entity_poly.pdbx_seq_one_letter_code
_entity_poly.pdbx_strand_id
1 'polypeptide(L)'
;MRVLRFLGLIAAICFFTGLAGATPIDFHMRVLDPPPPTDPSYPLFLISSTSFDVSFTGCVSGELPGSNTATGCFAGRNISGLDWNNLQLAFPNVGPLVGQAANCDPGVSDDIFSNVDCPASPDNSSFTLIYTDGVIPNGGYFFITEDGVDPPTDFPTGRATVATVPTPEPGSIVLLSTGVLLFGWLLYGERLRASRLS
;
A
#
# COMPACT_ATOMS: atom_id res chain seq x y z
N MET A 1 -32.77 53.39 5.31
CA MET A 1 -31.51 52.63 5.06
C MET A 1 -30.91 51.93 6.30
N ARG A 2 -31.50 52.01 7.51
CA ARG A 2 -30.97 51.31 8.70
C ARG A 2 -31.39 49.83 8.77
N VAL A 3 -32.61 49.51 8.35
CA VAL A 3 -33.16 48.14 8.39
C VAL A 3 -32.48 47.18 7.40
N LEU A 4 -32.06 47.66 6.22
CA LEU A 4 -31.33 46.85 5.25
C LEU A 4 -29.94 46.41 5.75
N ARG A 5 -29.30 47.21 6.62
CA ARG A 5 -27.99 46.89 7.20
C ARG A 5 -28.08 45.76 8.22
N PHE A 6 -29.17 45.69 8.98
CA PHE A 6 -29.40 44.60 9.92
C PHE A 6 -29.77 43.28 9.23
N LEU A 7 -30.54 43.33 8.13
CA LEU A 7 -30.84 42.15 7.31
C LEU A 7 -29.60 41.56 6.63
N GLY A 8 -28.70 42.41 6.12
CA GLY A 8 -27.42 41.93 5.55
C GLY A 8 -26.50 41.27 6.59
N LEU A 9 -26.51 41.77 7.83
CA LEU A 9 -25.71 41.22 8.93
C LEU A 9 -26.25 39.86 9.41
N ILE A 10 -27.57 39.69 9.49
CA ILE A 10 -28.20 38.41 9.83
C ILE A 10 -27.98 37.38 8.72
N ALA A 11 -28.10 37.78 7.45
CA ALA A 11 -27.81 36.90 6.32
C ALA A 11 -26.35 36.45 6.28
N ALA A 12 -25.40 37.33 6.65
CA ALA A 12 -23.99 36.97 6.77
C ALA A 12 -23.74 35.95 7.89
N ILE A 13 -24.33 36.15 9.08
CA ILE A 13 -24.17 35.23 10.22
C ILE A 13 -24.79 33.85 9.91
N CYS A 14 -25.92 33.80 9.20
CA CYS A 14 -26.54 32.55 8.76
C CYS A 14 -25.77 31.86 7.62
N PHE A 15 -25.06 32.61 6.76
CA PHE A 15 -24.20 32.02 5.71
C PHE A 15 -22.87 31.51 6.26
N PHE A 16 -22.30 32.13 7.29
CA PHE A 16 -21.05 31.68 7.92
C PHE A 16 -21.23 30.55 8.95
N THR A 17 -22.47 30.24 9.35
CA THR A 17 -22.77 29.09 10.23
C THR A 17 -23.19 27.83 9.46
N GLY A 18 -23.23 27.91 8.13
CA GLY A 18 -23.46 26.77 7.24
C GLY A 18 -22.21 25.90 7.12
N LEU A 19 -22.17 24.85 7.95
CA LEU A 19 -21.49 23.57 7.69
C LEU A 19 -19.96 23.63 7.56
N ALA A 20 -19.28 23.81 8.70
CA ALA A 20 -18.03 23.08 8.94
C ALA A 20 -18.35 21.94 9.90
N GLY A 21 -18.99 20.88 9.38
CA GLY A 21 -18.95 19.59 10.04
C GLY A 21 -17.53 19.07 9.91
N ALA A 22 -16.65 19.47 10.83
CA ALA A 22 -15.42 18.73 11.05
C ALA A 22 -15.86 17.37 11.58
N THR A 23 -15.91 16.37 10.69
CA THR A 23 -16.13 14.98 11.06
C THR A 23 -14.95 14.57 11.92
N PRO A 24 -15.15 14.30 13.22
CA PRO A 24 -14.09 13.75 14.03
C PRO A 24 -14.06 12.26 13.71
N ILE A 25 -13.12 11.87 12.84
CA ILE A 25 -12.29 10.64 12.81
C ILE A 25 -11.89 10.39 11.34
N ASP A 26 -10.98 11.21 10.81
CA ASP A 26 -10.19 10.79 9.66
C ASP A 26 -9.23 9.71 10.16
N PHE A 27 -9.28 8.50 9.61
CA PHE A 27 -8.30 7.47 9.99
C PHE A 27 -7.08 7.58 9.10
N HIS A 28 -5.91 7.63 9.73
CA HIS A 28 -4.62 7.82 9.10
C HIS A 28 -3.89 6.49 8.97
N MET A 29 -3.54 6.10 7.74
CA MET A 29 -2.78 4.86 7.50
C MET A 29 -1.43 5.08 6.87
N ARG A 30 -0.42 4.43 7.45
CA ARG A 30 0.97 4.50 7.02
C ARG A 30 1.62 3.13 6.96
N VAL A 31 2.64 3.01 6.10
CA VAL A 31 3.39 1.78 5.90
C VAL A 31 4.88 2.08 6.06
N LEU A 32 5.49 1.58 7.13
CA LEU A 32 6.81 1.98 7.60
C LEU A 32 7.87 0.88 7.44
N ASP A 33 9.12 1.30 7.23
CA ASP A 33 10.32 0.44 7.17
C ASP A 33 11.17 0.61 8.44
N PRO A 34 10.81 0.01 9.59
CA PRO A 34 11.70 0.08 10.73
C PRO A 34 12.90 -0.85 10.57
N PRO A 35 14.00 -0.53 11.26
CA PRO A 35 15.10 -1.47 11.41
C PRO A 35 14.61 -2.79 12.01
N PRO A 36 15.23 -3.93 11.66
CA PRO A 36 14.80 -5.24 12.14
C PRO A 36 14.71 -5.27 13.67
N PRO A 37 13.64 -5.85 14.27
CA PRO A 37 13.56 -6.00 15.71
C PRO A 37 14.76 -6.78 16.25
N THR A 38 15.37 -6.25 17.29
CA THR A 38 16.39 -6.97 18.06
C THR A 38 15.76 -7.93 19.08
N ASP A 39 14.50 -7.69 19.46
CA ASP A 39 13.67 -8.58 20.30
C ASP A 39 12.17 -8.31 20.04
N PRO A 40 11.47 -9.15 19.24
CA PRO A 40 10.06 -8.90 18.94
C PRO A 40 9.20 -9.33 20.13
N SER A 41 8.99 -8.39 21.06
CA SER A 41 7.96 -8.52 22.11
C SER A 41 6.53 -8.33 21.59
N TYR A 42 6.38 -8.00 20.30
CA TYR A 42 5.13 -7.77 19.59
C TYR A 42 4.85 -8.89 18.57
N PRO A 43 3.57 -9.13 18.20
CA PRO A 43 3.19 -10.17 17.26
C PRO A 43 3.67 -9.87 15.84
N LEU A 44 4.65 -10.64 15.36
CA LEU A 44 5.16 -10.56 13.99
C LEU A 44 4.49 -11.61 13.09
N PHE A 45 3.82 -11.16 12.03
CA PHE A 45 3.18 -12.04 11.05
C PHE A 45 4.11 -12.37 9.88
N LEU A 46 4.37 -13.67 9.67
CA LEU A 46 5.15 -14.15 8.54
C LEU A 46 4.24 -14.29 7.31
N ILE A 47 4.44 -13.43 6.31
CA ILE A 47 3.57 -13.36 5.14
C ILE A 47 4.22 -14.08 3.96
N SER A 48 3.68 -15.25 3.62
CA SER A 48 4.17 -16.11 2.53
C SER A 48 3.39 -15.99 1.23
N SER A 49 2.32 -15.19 1.20
CA SER A 49 1.46 -15.03 0.03
C SER A 49 1.25 -13.57 -0.33
N THR A 50 0.84 -13.32 -1.58
CA THR A 50 0.58 -11.97 -2.11
C THR A 50 -0.75 -11.39 -1.65
N SER A 51 -1.52 -12.12 -0.83
CA SER A 51 -2.75 -11.60 -0.22
C SER A 51 -2.92 -12.13 1.19
N PHE A 52 -3.12 -11.23 2.15
CA PHE A 52 -3.18 -11.55 3.57
C PHE A 52 -4.15 -10.63 4.29
N ASP A 53 -4.63 -11.08 5.45
CA ASP A 53 -5.53 -10.29 6.29
C ASP A 53 -4.71 -9.37 7.20
N VAL A 54 -5.22 -8.16 7.41
CA VAL A 54 -4.62 -7.13 8.26
C VAL A 54 -5.62 -6.79 9.36
N SER A 55 -5.22 -7.00 10.60
CA SER A 55 -5.96 -6.63 11.80
C SER A 55 -5.05 -5.88 12.76
N PHE A 56 -5.53 -4.80 13.34
CA PHE A 56 -4.72 -3.97 14.22
C PHE A 56 -4.83 -4.40 15.69
N THR A 57 -3.73 -4.24 16.40
CA THR A 57 -3.66 -4.32 17.85
C THR A 57 -3.00 -3.05 18.40
N GLY A 58 -3.11 -2.79 19.69
CA GLY A 58 -2.40 -1.66 20.29
C GLY A 58 -0.90 -1.77 20.07
N CYS A 59 -0.28 -0.67 19.64
CA CYS A 59 1.16 -0.58 19.43
C CYS A 59 1.92 -0.81 20.75
N VAL A 60 3.00 -1.59 20.69
CA VAL A 60 3.88 -1.85 21.83
C VAL A 60 5.03 -0.83 21.85
N SER A 61 5.53 -0.50 23.04
CA SER A 61 6.68 0.41 23.19
C SER A 61 7.91 -0.14 22.46
N GLY A 62 8.47 0.66 21.55
CA GLY A 62 9.64 0.29 20.74
C GLY A 62 9.32 -0.51 19.47
N GLU A 63 8.04 -0.68 19.14
CA GLU A 63 7.59 -1.32 17.89
C GLU A 63 7.78 -0.42 16.67
N LEU A 64 7.53 0.89 16.84
CA LEU A 64 7.61 1.88 15.76
C LEU A 64 8.99 2.56 15.69
N PRO A 65 9.47 2.91 14.48
CA PRO A 65 10.74 3.59 14.32
C PRO A 65 10.67 5.04 14.82
N GLY A 66 11.78 5.52 15.40
CA GLY A 66 11.94 6.92 15.77
C GLY A 66 10.95 7.38 16.85
N SER A 67 10.28 8.50 16.57
CA SER A 67 9.24 9.09 17.44
C SER A 67 7.83 8.87 16.90
N ASN A 68 7.64 7.93 15.97
CA ASN A 68 6.33 7.64 15.41
C ASN A 68 5.41 7.04 16.48
N THR A 69 4.18 7.53 16.55
CA THR A 69 3.13 7.03 17.42
C THR A 69 1.89 6.76 16.59
N ALA A 70 1.23 5.64 16.87
CA ALA A 70 -0.03 5.26 16.24
C ALA A 70 -0.93 4.55 17.26
N THR A 71 -2.22 4.50 16.98
CA THR A 71 -3.21 3.85 17.83
C THR A 71 -3.21 2.34 17.59
N GLY A 72 -3.22 1.92 16.32
CA GLY A 72 -3.15 0.53 15.88
C GLY A 72 -1.85 0.21 15.14
N CYS A 73 -1.27 -0.96 15.42
CA CYS A 73 -0.09 -1.48 14.75
C CYS A 73 -0.32 -2.90 14.22
N PHE A 74 0.27 -3.17 13.06
CA PHE A 74 0.41 -4.48 12.46
C PHE A 74 1.85 -4.66 11.99
N ALA A 75 2.53 -5.69 12.48
CA ALA A 75 3.91 -6.01 12.12
C ALA A 75 3.97 -7.22 11.19
N GLY A 76 4.51 -7.03 9.98
CA GLY A 76 4.64 -8.08 8.98
C GLY A 76 6.10 -8.33 8.58
N ARG A 77 6.38 -9.55 8.15
CA ARG A 77 7.63 -9.91 7.46
C ARG A 77 7.32 -10.60 6.14
N ASN A 78 7.82 -10.04 5.05
CA ASN A 78 7.70 -10.66 3.73
C ASN A 78 8.57 -11.91 3.68
N ILE A 79 7.96 -13.08 3.49
CA ILE A 79 8.64 -14.35 3.23
C ILE A 79 8.05 -15.05 1.99
N SER A 80 7.44 -14.26 1.09
CA SER A 80 6.79 -14.77 -0.12
C SER A 80 7.78 -15.27 -1.18
N GLY A 81 9.07 -14.95 -1.03
CA GLY A 81 10.09 -15.25 -2.03
C GLY A 81 10.20 -14.19 -3.14
N LEU A 82 9.41 -13.12 -3.08
CA LEU A 82 9.40 -12.03 -4.05
C LEU A 82 9.51 -10.67 -3.33
N ASP A 83 10.15 -9.70 -3.98
CA ASP A 83 10.15 -8.31 -3.53
C ASP A 83 8.82 -7.65 -3.92
N TRP A 84 8.22 -6.88 -3.01
CA TRP A 84 6.93 -6.22 -3.25
C TRP A 84 7.12 -4.74 -3.53
N ASN A 85 6.72 -4.31 -4.73
CA ASN A 85 6.87 -2.92 -5.18
C ASN A 85 5.60 -2.09 -5.02
N ASN A 86 4.54 -2.70 -4.50
CA ASN A 86 3.27 -2.07 -4.20
C ASN A 86 2.56 -2.84 -3.10
N LEU A 87 1.63 -2.16 -2.46
CA LEU A 87 0.75 -2.72 -1.46
C LEU A 87 -0.60 -2.04 -1.59
N GLN A 88 -1.65 -2.81 -1.82
CA GLN A 88 -3.02 -2.34 -1.80
C GLN A 88 -3.69 -2.88 -0.54
N LEU A 89 -4.25 -1.99 0.28
CA LEU A 89 -5.01 -2.33 1.47
C LEU A 89 -6.47 -2.04 1.22
N ALA A 90 -7.34 -3.00 1.52
CA ALA A 90 -8.78 -2.86 1.38
C ALA A 90 -9.47 -3.14 2.72
N PHE A 91 -10.21 -2.16 3.23
CA PHE A 91 -10.93 -2.26 4.49
C PHE A 91 -12.43 -2.10 4.27
N PRO A 92 -13.29 -2.94 4.85
CA PRO A 92 -14.73 -2.78 4.75
C PRO A 92 -15.17 -1.52 5.51
N ASN A 93 -16.06 -0.72 4.91
CA ASN A 93 -16.61 0.47 5.53
C ASN A 93 -17.73 0.09 6.51
N VAL A 94 -17.34 -0.41 7.69
CA VAL A 94 -18.26 -0.87 8.74
C VAL A 94 -17.85 -0.32 10.10
N GLY A 95 -18.78 -0.32 11.05
CA GLY A 95 -18.52 0.09 12.42
C GLY A 95 -17.98 1.52 12.50
N PRO A 96 -16.80 1.76 13.12
CA PRO A 96 -16.26 3.10 13.35
C PRO A 96 -15.84 3.84 12.06
N LEU A 97 -15.68 3.12 10.94
CA LEU A 97 -15.27 3.72 9.66
C LEU A 97 -16.43 4.36 8.88
N VAL A 98 -17.68 4.11 9.28
CA VAL A 98 -18.86 4.61 8.55
C VAL A 98 -18.93 6.13 8.61
N GLY A 99 -18.86 6.75 7.43
CA GLY A 99 -18.93 8.20 7.28
C GLY A 99 -17.59 8.92 7.48
N GLN A 100 -16.49 8.17 7.62
CA GLN A 100 -15.14 8.71 7.73
C GLN A 100 -14.49 8.91 6.36
N ALA A 101 -13.47 9.77 6.31
CA ALA A 101 -12.55 9.85 5.19
C ALA A 101 -11.25 9.12 5.54
N ALA A 102 -10.72 8.36 4.58
CA ALA A 102 -9.38 7.79 4.71
C ALA A 102 -8.35 8.90 4.45
N ASN A 103 -7.33 8.98 5.30
CA ASN A 103 -6.20 9.84 5.09
C ASN A 103 -4.92 8.98 5.06
N CYS A 104 -4.05 9.25 4.10
CA CYS A 104 -2.75 8.58 4.01
C CYS A 104 -1.65 9.59 3.78
N ASP A 105 -1.66 10.64 4.59
CA ASP A 105 -0.59 11.62 4.61
C ASP A 105 0.74 10.92 4.96
N PRO A 106 1.75 10.96 4.07
CA PRO A 106 3.08 10.43 4.36
C PRO A 106 3.79 11.36 5.35
N GLY A 107 3.51 11.17 6.64
CA GLY A 107 4.09 11.96 7.72
C GLY A 107 5.47 11.46 8.10
N VAL A 108 6.54 12.14 7.66
CA VAL A 108 7.97 11.98 8.04
C VAL A 108 8.68 10.64 7.73
N SER A 109 9.75 10.80 6.93
CA SER A 109 10.98 10.01 6.60
C SER A 109 11.02 8.48 6.59
N ASP A 110 10.09 7.78 7.23
CA ASP A 110 10.19 6.35 7.51
C ASP A 110 9.16 5.52 6.73
N ASP A 111 8.38 6.17 5.86
CA ASP A 111 7.42 5.50 4.97
C ASP A 111 8.17 4.72 3.88
N ILE A 112 7.77 3.46 3.65
CA ILE A 112 8.35 2.59 2.60
C ILE A 112 8.03 3.13 1.20
N PHE A 113 6.80 3.62 1.04
CA PHE A 113 6.21 3.99 -0.24
C PHE A 113 6.08 5.51 -0.31
N SER A 114 6.67 6.11 -1.35
CA SER A 114 6.63 7.56 -1.58
C SER A 114 5.35 8.02 -2.29
N ASN A 115 4.68 7.11 -3.03
CA ASN A 115 3.46 7.42 -3.76
C ASN A 115 2.27 6.68 -3.16
N VAL A 116 1.38 7.44 -2.52
CA VAL A 116 0.24 6.93 -1.78
C VAL A 116 -1.04 7.55 -2.33
N ASP A 117 -2.01 6.71 -2.67
CA ASP A 117 -3.33 7.11 -3.14
C ASP A 117 -4.40 6.55 -2.20
N CYS A 118 -5.14 7.46 -1.57
CA CYS A 118 -6.20 7.15 -0.63
C CYS A 118 -7.49 7.83 -1.07
N PRO A 119 -8.14 7.27 -2.10
CA PRO A 119 -9.39 7.81 -2.61
C PRO A 119 -10.48 7.73 -1.55
N ALA A 120 -11.36 8.74 -1.55
CA ALA A 120 -12.62 8.67 -0.83
C ALA A 120 -13.38 7.42 -1.30
N SER A 121 -13.93 6.63 -0.36
CA SER A 121 -14.61 5.36 -0.67
C SER A 121 -15.66 5.59 -1.78
N PRO A 122 -15.43 5.10 -3.01
CA PRO A 122 -16.26 5.49 -4.17
C PRO A 122 -17.69 4.95 -4.07
N ASP A 123 -17.91 3.90 -3.27
CA ASP A 123 -19.19 3.21 -3.11
C ASP A 123 -19.72 3.21 -1.66
N ASN A 124 -19.07 3.92 -0.73
CA ASN A 124 -19.30 3.83 0.72
C ASN A 124 -19.26 2.40 1.29
N SER A 125 -18.71 1.43 0.56
CA SER A 125 -18.72 0.01 0.94
C SER A 125 -17.37 -0.47 1.47
N SER A 126 -16.28 0.07 0.91
CA SER A 126 -14.91 -0.24 1.33
C SER A 126 -13.95 0.91 1.02
N PHE A 127 -12.93 1.07 1.85
CA PHE A 127 -11.77 1.93 1.58
C PHE A 127 -10.71 1.10 0.88
N THR A 128 -10.13 1.64 -0.19
CA THR A 128 -8.99 1.02 -0.89
C THR A 128 -7.85 2.02 -0.88
N LEU A 129 -6.75 1.65 -0.25
CA LEU A 129 -5.55 2.47 -0.08
C LEU A 129 -4.45 1.82 -0.91
N ILE A 130 -3.78 2.60 -1.75
CA ILE A 130 -2.80 2.10 -2.71
C ILE A 130 -1.46 2.74 -2.42
N TYR A 131 -0.46 1.91 -2.13
CA TYR A 131 0.91 2.31 -1.86
C TYR A 131 1.81 1.80 -2.99
N THR A 132 2.59 2.69 -3.60
CA THR A 132 3.48 2.43 -4.73
C THR A 132 4.77 3.24 -4.61
N ASP A 133 5.74 2.97 -5.49
CA ASP A 133 7.04 3.66 -5.48
C ASP A 133 7.82 3.42 -4.17
N GLY A 134 7.92 2.15 -3.78
CA GLY A 134 8.65 1.66 -2.62
C GLY A 134 8.90 0.16 -2.78
N VAL A 135 9.77 -0.43 -1.97
CA VAL A 135 10.11 -1.86 -2.07
C VAL A 135 10.14 -2.48 -0.68
N ILE A 136 9.33 -3.52 -0.47
CA ILE A 136 9.45 -4.43 0.67
C ILE A 136 10.22 -5.67 0.20
N PRO A 137 11.53 -5.77 0.50
CA PRO A 137 12.34 -6.89 0.01
C PRO A 137 11.89 -8.20 0.65
N ASN A 138 12.15 -9.31 -0.02
CA ASN A 138 11.97 -10.64 0.56
C ASN A 138 12.86 -10.80 1.80
N GLY A 139 12.26 -11.21 2.90
CA GLY A 139 12.86 -11.26 4.23
C GLY A 139 12.80 -9.95 5.01
N GLY A 140 12.34 -8.87 4.39
CA GLY A 140 12.16 -7.53 4.98
C GLY A 140 10.97 -7.45 5.93
N TYR A 141 11.08 -6.52 6.87
CA TYR A 141 10.04 -6.19 7.84
C TYR A 141 9.27 -4.98 7.34
N PHE A 142 7.98 -4.90 7.67
CA PHE A 142 7.15 -3.75 7.36
C PHE A 142 6.08 -3.61 8.43
N PHE A 143 5.67 -2.37 8.68
CA PHE A 143 4.67 -2.06 9.69
C PHE A 143 3.55 -1.29 9.05
N ILE A 144 2.32 -1.69 9.31
CA ILE A 144 1.13 -0.93 8.93
C ILE A 144 0.60 -0.32 10.21
N THR A 145 0.48 1.00 10.23
CA THR A 145 -0.04 1.73 11.38
C THR A 145 -1.34 2.41 11.03
N GLU A 146 -2.23 2.47 12.02
CA GLU A 146 -3.50 3.17 11.95
C GLU A 146 -3.61 4.16 13.11
N ASP A 147 -4.12 5.35 12.82
CA ASP A 147 -4.43 6.37 13.82
C ASP A 147 -5.79 6.99 13.52
N GLY A 148 -6.76 6.75 14.39
CA GLY A 148 -8.14 7.23 14.20
C GLY A 148 -9.16 6.48 15.05
N VAL A 149 -9.04 5.15 15.13
CA VAL A 149 -9.96 4.30 15.89
C VAL A 149 -9.34 3.82 17.21
N ASP A 150 -9.91 4.26 18.34
CA ASP A 150 -9.54 3.81 19.68
C ASP A 150 -10.75 3.14 20.37
N PRO A 151 -10.67 1.86 20.78
CA PRO A 151 -9.51 0.97 20.73
C PRO A 151 -9.20 0.44 19.32
N PRO A 152 -7.92 0.16 19.01
CA PRO A 152 -7.49 -0.29 17.67
C PRO A 152 -8.09 -1.64 17.27
N THR A 153 -8.57 -2.43 18.23
CA THR A 153 -9.26 -3.70 17.97
C THR A 153 -10.64 -3.53 17.36
N ASP A 154 -11.23 -2.33 17.45
CA ASP A 154 -12.52 -2.01 16.83
C ASP A 154 -12.36 -1.67 15.34
N PHE A 155 -11.11 -1.47 14.88
CA PHE A 155 -10.81 -1.32 13.47
C PHE A 155 -11.08 -2.64 12.74
N PRO A 156 -11.90 -2.65 11.67
CA PRO A 156 -12.27 -3.88 11.00
C PRO A 156 -11.08 -4.56 10.32
N THR A 157 -11.08 -5.89 10.29
CA THR A 157 -10.10 -6.66 9.53
C THR A 157 -10.18 -6.31 8.05
N GLY A 158 -9.05 -5.86 7.49
CA GLY A 158 -8.90 -5.60 6.08
C GLY A 158 -8.12 -6.69 5.37
N ARG A 159 -7.94 -6.48 4.08
CA ARG A 159 -7.19 -7.36 3.21
C ARG A 159 -6.10 -6.58 2.51
N ALA A 160 -4.86 -7.04 2.67
CA ALA A 160 -3.74 -6.60 1.88
C ALA A 160 -3.60 -7.46 0.63
N THR A 161 -3.27 -6.83 -0.48
CA THR A 161 -2.95 -7.46 -1.76
C THR A 161 -1.72 -6.80 -2.37
N VAL A 162 -0.82 -7.62 -2.87
CA VAL A 162 0.37 -7.19 -3.60
C VAL A 162 0.14 -7.54 -5.07
N ALA A 163 0.09 -6.54 -5.93
CA ALA A 163 0.17 -6.74 -7.36
C ALA A 163 1.60 -7.15 -7.72
N THR A 164 1.82 -8.44 -7.96
CA THR A 164 3.03 -8.87 -8.65
C THR A 164 2.93 -8.34 -10.07
N VAL A 165 3.68 -7.29 -10.41
CA VAL A 165 3.93 -6.99 -11.82
C VAL A 165 4.62 -8.25 -12.34
N PRO A 166 4.01 -9.00 -13.27
CA PRO A 166 4.71 -10.14 -13.85
C PRO A 166 5.95 -9.55 -14.50
N THR A 167 7.12 -9.81 -13.94
CA THR A 167 8.37 -9.63 -14.65
C THR A 167 8.18 -10.41 -15.94
N PRO A 168 8.17 -9.76 -17.12
CA PRO A 168 8.07 -10.49 -18.37
C PRO A 168 9.24 -11.45 -18.36
N GLU A 169 8.96 -12.75 -18.28
CA GLU A 169 10.01 -13.75 -18.42
C GLU A 169 10.73 -13.39 -19.73
N PRO A 170 12.05 -13.11 -19.71
CA PRO A 170 12.77 -12.74 -20.92
C PRO A 170 12.50 -13.86 -21.91
N GLY A 171 11.88 -13.54 -23.05
CA GLY A 171 11.24 -14.52 -23.91
C GLY A 171 12.16 -15.69 -24.25
N SER A 172 12.10 -16.76 -23.46
CA SER A 172 12.94 -17.95 -23.60
C SER A 172 12.71 -18.60 -24.96
N ILE A 173 11.51 -18.44 -25.51
CA ILE A 173 11.15 -18.80 -26.88
C ILE A 173 11.90 -17.98 -27.92
N VAL A 174 12.06 -16.67 -27.72
CA VAL A 174 12.79 -15.81 -28.67
C VAL A 174 14.28 -16.13 -28.63
N LEU A 175 14.82 -16.37 -27.45
CA LEU A 175 16.24 -16.72 -27.27
C LEU A 175 16.54 -18.15 -27.79
N LEU A 176 15.62 -19.10 -27.57
CA LEU A 176 15.68 -20.43 -28.17
C LEU A 176 15.52 -20.37 -29.69
N SER A 177 14.56 -19.60 -30.21
CA SER A 177 14.29 -19.53 -31.66
C SER A 177 15.42 -18.87 -32.42
N THR A 178 16.02 -17.81 -31.86
CA THR A 178 17.22 -17.18 -32.44
C THR A 178 18.43 -18.10 -32.37
N GLY A 179 18.61 -18.85 -31.27
CA GLY A 179 19.66 -19.87 -31.16
C GLY A 179 19.53 -20.98 -32.21
N VAL A 180 18.32 -21.54 -32.38
CA VAL A 180 18.05 -22.62 -33.35
C VAL A 180 18.21 -22.12 -34.79
N LEU A 181 17.78 -20.90 -35.10
CA LEU A 181 17.94 -20.31 -36.44
C LEU A 181 19.41 -20.11 -36.80
N LEU A 182 20.21 -19.54 -35.90
CA LEU A 182 21.64 -19.33 -36.13
C LEU A 182 22.39 -20.66 -36.31
N PHE A 183 22.06 -21.67 -35.50
CA PHE A 183 22.64 -22.99 -35.61
C PHE A 183 22.26 -23.69 -36.92
N GLY A 184 20.98 -23.59 -37.33
CA GLY A 184 20.50 -24.12 -38.60
C GLY A 184 21.16 -23.46 -39.82
N TRP A 185 21.42 -22.15 -39.76
CA TRP A 185 22.10 -21.43 -40.84
C TRP A 185 23.56 -21.84 -40.99
N LEU A 186 24.24 -22.08 -39.87
CA LEU A 186 25.62 -22.54 -39.85
C LEU A 186 25.74 -23.94 -40.47
N LEU A 187 24.85 -24.86 -40.09
CA LEU A 187 24.78 -26.21 -40.69
C LEU A 187 24.45 -26.17 -42.19
N TYR A 188 23.56 -25.27 -42.63
CA TYR A 188 23.25 -25.10 -44.04
C TYR A 188 24.45 -24.57 -44.84
N GLY A 189 25.19 -23.61 -44.29
CA GLY A 189 26.41 -23.06 -44.89
C GLY A 189 27.53 -24.10 -45.05
N GLU A 190 27.77 -24.91 -44.01
CA GLU A 190 28.71 -26.04 -44.04
C GLU A 190 28.35 -27.06 -45.14
N ARG A 191 27.06 -27.39 -45.26
CA ARG A 191 26.56 -28.34 -46.27
C ARG A 191 26.77 -27.83 -47.69
N LEU A 192 26.48 -26.55 -47.94
CA LEU A 192 26.72 -25.92 -49.24
C LEU A 192 28.20 -25.90 -49.61
N ARG A 193 29.10 -25.63 -48.65
CA ARG A 193 30.55 -25.69 -48.89
C ARG A 193 31.02 -27.10 -49.21
N ALA A 194 30.54 -28.11 -48.48
CA ALA A 194 30.88 -29.50 -48.75
C ALA A 194 30.46 -29.93 -50.18
N SER A 195 29.28 -29.52 -50.64
CA SER A 195 28.80 -29.84 -52.00
C SER A 195 29.51 -29.11 -53.15
N ARG A 196 30.31 -28.07 -52.86
CA ARG A 196 31.11 -27.36 -53.87
C ARG A 196 32.52 -27.93 -54.02
N LEU A 197 32.93 -28.81 -53.12
CA LEU A 197 34.25 -29.46 -53.12
C LEU A 197 34.22 -30.88 -53.71
N SER A 198 33.03 -31.38 -54.09
CA SER A 198 32.81 -32.63 -54.83
C SER A 198 32.51 -32.35 -56.29
#